data_AF-A0A353V251-F1
#
_entry.id   AF-A0A353V251-F1
#
_cell.length_a   1.000
_cell.length_b   1.000
_cell.length_c   1.000
_cell.angle_alpha   90.00
_cell.angle_beta   90.00
_cell.angle_gamma   90.00
#
_symmetry.space_group_name_H-M   'P 1'
#
loop_
_entity.id
_entity.type
_entity.pdbx_description
1 polymer ?
#
loop_
_entity_poly.entity_id
_entity_poly.type
_entity_poly.pdbx_seq_one_letter_code
_entity_poly.pdbx_strand_id
1 'polypeptide(L)'
;VFAEARAVGGEAMKAAYGDRDTTCLKCPVACGKQYRIASGEFAGRRAKMPEYETIFALGPMLGIANPEALILANDLCDLLGMDTISMGVTLAFVCEALERGWLTKADVGVPFGWGDWRGMLALVEQTARREGFGARLAEGAWRLAESVHPEGTRLVYAVKRLELPAHSARALKGLSIGYATATRGGSHHDTRPTPQYAPAFDRRGTAGKPLFAARSQHFTAVGDSLVLCRFTAERGFGLFVEEPYARMLRAVTGWDVTVEELERAGERIVNLERLFNVREGVRRAQDTLPWRVLHEPIPDGPSAGMHCPPAELAAMLDEYYALRGWDSDGVPTPARLAALGLSA
;
A
#
# COMPACT_ATOMS: atom_id res chain seq x y z
N VAL A 1 -11.28 -16.29 -1.26
CA VAL A 1 -10.85 -16.20 0.17
C VAL A 1 -9.62 -17.10 0.40
N PHE A 2 -8.61 -16.68 1.17
CA PHE A 2 -7.45 -17.54 1.51
C PHE A 2 -7.79 -18.44 2.71
N ALA A 3 -7.91 -19.75 2.49
CA ALA A 3 -8.43 -20.70 3.48
C ALA A 3 -7.56 -20.80 4.74
N GLU A 4 -6.25 -20.66 4.59
CA GLU A 4 -5.27 -20.85 5.66
C GLU A 4 -4.88 -19.54 6.37
N ALA A 5 -5.62 -18.44 6.13
CA ALA A 5 -5.31 -17.12 6.68
C ALA A 5 -5.15 -17.12 8.21
N ARG A 6 -5.86 -18.00 8.94
CA ARG A 6 -5.73 -18.12 10.40
C ARG A 6 -4.36 -18.61 10.86
N ALA A 7 -3.68 -19.43 10.07
CA ALA A 7 -2.36 -19.97 10.43
C ALA A 7 -1.29 -18.87 10.51
N VAL A 8 -1.42 -17.85 9.66
CA VAL A 8 -0.52 -16.69 9.59
C VAL A 8 -1.17 -15.41 10.16
N GLY A 9 -2.26 -15.56 10.91
CA GLY A 9 -2.94 -14.44 11.56
C GLY A 9 -2.13 -13.88 12.73
N GLY A 10 -2.29 -12.58 13.00
CA GLY A 10 -1.52 -11.89 14.04
C GLY A 10 -1.71 -12.51 15.44
N GLU A 11 -2.91 -12.97 15.77
CA GLU A 11 -3.21 -13.64 17.04
C GLU A 11 -2.46 -14.97 17.17
N ALA A 12 -2.48 -15.79 16.11
CA ALA A 12 -1.81 -17.09 16.10
C ALA A 12 -0.29 -16.94 16.14
N MET A 13 0.26 -16.05 15.31
CA MET A 13 1.70 -15.80 15.27
C MET A 13 2.21 -15.21 16.59
N LYS A 14 1.47 -14.27 17.21
CA LYS A 14 1.86 -13.70 18.50
C LYS A 14 1.86 -14.77 19.59
N ALA A 15 0.84 -15.63 19.63
CA ALA A 15 0.75 -16.70 20.62
C ALA A 15 1.88 -17.74 20.47
N ALA A 16 2.27 -18.07 19.24
CA ALA A 16 3.28 -19.08 18.96
C ALA A 16 4.72 -18.58 19.11
N TYR A 17 5.01 -17.35 18.68
CA TYR A 17 6.38 -16.84 18.53
C TYR A 17 6.70 -15.60 19.35
N GLY A 18 5.72 -14.99 20.01
CA GLY A 18 5.90 -13.76 20.78
C GLY A 18 6.99 -13.88 21.86
N ASP A 19 7.99 -13.01 21.80
CA ASP A 19 9.04 -12.91 22.83
C ASP A 19 8.80 -11.69 23.73
N ARG A 20 8.75 -10.50 23.14
CA ARG A 20 8.50 -9.25 23.85
C ARG A 20 7.91 -8.19 22.94
N ASP A 21 7.27 -7.21 23.55
CA ASP A 21 6.84 -6.00 22.86
C ASP A 21 8.04 -5.06 22.63
N THR A 22 7.99 -4.31 21.54
CA THR A 22 8.97 -3.27 21.20
C THR A 22 8.25 -1.97 20.86
N THR A 23 8.94 -0.85 21.04
CA THR A 23 8.37 0.49 20.85
C THR A 23 9.25 1.31 19.93
N CYS A 24 8.62 2.14 19.09
CA CYS A 24 9.28 3.32 18.55
C CYS A 24 9.63 4.29 19.69
N LEU A 25 10.47 5.28 19.39
CA LEU A 25 10.89 6.30 20.36
C LEU A 25 9.67 6.93 21.05
N LYS A 26 9.64 6.88 22.40
CA LYS A 26 8.60 7.48 23.26
C LYS A 26 7.15 7.03 22.96
N CYS A 27 6.96 5.91 22.26
CA CYS A 27 5.63 5.46 21.87
C CYS A 27 5.02 4.51 22.93
N PRO A 28 3.86 4.83 23.53
CA PRO A 28 3.21 3.98 24.51
C PRO A 28 2.40 2.82 23.89
N VAL A 29 2.24 2.79 22.56
CA VAL A 29 1.39 1.78 21.88
C VAL A 29 2.04 0.41 21.86
N ALA A 30 3.37 0.36 21.79
CA ALA A 30 4.14 -0.88 21.67
C ALA A 30 3.60 -1.83 20.59
N CYS A 31 3.32 -1.32 19.38
CA CYS A 31 2.79 -2.13 18.28
C CYS A 31 3.80 -3.20 17.83
N GLY A 32 5.10 -2.88 17.82
CA GLY A 32 6.17 -3.79 17.46
C GLY A 32 6.25 -5.01 18.38
N LYS A 33 6.65 -6.16 17.82
CA LYS A 33 6.95 -7.37 18.57
C LYS A 33 8.29 -7.92 18.10
N GLN A 34 9.07 -8.44 19.04
CA GLN A 34 10.14 -9.38 18.73
C GLN A 34 9.55 -10.78 18.76
N TYR A 35 9.81 -11.56 17.72
CA TYR A 35 9.49 -12.98 17.69
C TYR A 35 10.73 -13.84 17.88
N ARG A 36 10.53 -15.05 18.41
CA ARG A 36 11.53 -16.10 18.59
C ARG A 36 10.93 -17.44 18.17
N ILE A 37 11.64 -18.15 17.32
CA ILE A 37 11.31 -19.53 16.94
C ILE A 37 11.97 -20.48 17.93
N ALA A 38 11.18 -21.22 18.69
CA ALA A 38 11.68 -22.03 19.82
C ALA A 38 12.18 -23.42 19.40
N SER A 39 11.64 -23.99 18.33
CA SER A 39 11.88 -25.36 17.89
C SER A 39 11.73 -25.48 16.36
N GLY A 40 12.08 -26.63 15.79
CA GLY A 40 11.94 -26.87 14.35
C GLY A 40 13.19 -26.48 13.55
N GLU A 41 13.04 -26.40 12.23
CA GLU A 41 14.12 -26.12 11.26
C GLU A 41 14.83 -24.78 11.56
N PHE A 42 14.09 -23.82 12.11
CA PHE A 42 14.58 -22.45 12.34
C PHE A 42 14.72 -22.10 13.82
N ALA A 43 14.84 -23.11 14.69
CA ALA A 43 15.00 -22.92 16.13
C ALA A 43 16.14 -21.95 16.47
N GLY A 44 15.88 -21.06 17.43
CA GLY A 44 16.84 -20.05 17.92
C GLY A 44 16.81 -18.74 17.14
N ARG A 45 16.16 -18.67 15.97
CA ARG A 45 16.02 -17.43 15.20
C ARG A 45 15.16 -16.42 15.96
N ARG A 46 15.57 -15.15 15.88
CA ARG A 46 14.87 -14.01 16.44
C ARG A 46 14.81 -12.93 15.38
N ALA A 47 13.62 -12.40 15.15
CA ALA A 47 13.39 -11.33 14.18
C ALA A 47 12.29 -10.40 14.69
N LYS A 48 12.20 -9.22 14.11
CA LYS A 48 11.00 -8.39 14.26
C LYS A 48 9.81 -9.16 13.66
N MET A 49 8.63 -9.03 14.25
CA MET A 49 7.43 -9.60 13.65
C MET A 49 7.19 -9.02 12.24
N PRO A 50 6.71 -9.82 11.28
CA PRO A 50 6.16 -9.28 10.06
C PRO A 50 4.91 -8.44 10.37
N GLU A 51 4.86 -7.23 9.82
CA GLU A 51 3.66 -6.38 9.88
C GLU A 51 2.55 -6.94 8.97
N TYR A 52 1.33 -6.41 9.10
CA TYR A 52 0.16 -6.85 8.31
C TYR A 52 0.44 -6.92 6.80
N GLU A 53 1.08 -5.89 6.26
CA GLU A 53 1.43 -5.81 4.83
C GLU A 53 2.45 -6.86 4.41
N THR A 54 3.47 -7.11 5.24
CA THR A 54 4.45 -8.17 5.00
C THR A 54 3.81 -9.55 5.03
N ILE A 55 2.95 -9.81 6.02
CA ILE A 55 2.21 -11.09 6.11
C ILE A 55 1.39 -11.30 4.85
N PHE A 56 0.65 -10.28 4.40
CA PHE A 56 -0.11 -10.34 3.15
C PHE A 56 0.78 -10.67 1.94
N ALA A 57 1.79 -9.85 1.69
CA ALA A 57 2.56 -9.84 0.46
C ALA A 57 3.44 -11.09 0.31
N LEU A 58 4.03 -11.58 1.40
CA LEU A 58 4.91 -12.76 1.40
C LEU A 58 4.17 -14.05 1.78
N GLY A 59 2.93 -13.95 2.24
CA GLY A 59 2.11 -15.08 2.69
C GLY A 59 0.94 -15.37 1.75
N PRO A 60 -0.31 -14.96 2.10
CA PRO A 60 -1.50 -15.25 1.31
C PRO A 60 -1.41 -14.84 -0.17
N MET A 61 -0.70 -13.76 -0.49
CA MET A 61 -0.52 -13.33 -1.88
C MET A 61 0.26 -14.33 -2.73
N LEU A 62 1.12 -15.15 -2.10
CA LEU A 62 1.89 -16.22 -2.71
C LEU A 62 1.29 -17.61 -2.44
N GLY A 63 0.14 -17.69 -1.78
CA GLY A 63 -0.42 -18.96 -1.31
C GLY A 63 0.39 -19.64 -0.20
N ILE A 64 1.17 -18.87 0.57
CA ILE A 64 2.03 -19.36 1.64
C ILE A 64 1.34 -19.20 3.00
N ALA A 65 1.25 -20.30 3.75
CA ALA A 65 0.69 -20.35 5.11
C ALA A 65 1.72 -20.84 6.16
N ASN A 66 3.02 -20.60 5.93
CA ASN A 66 4.09 -20.99 6.86
C ASN A 66 4.58 -19.78 7.67
N PRO A 67 4.24 -19.65 8.97
CA PRO A 67 4.61 -18.49 9.77
C PRO A 67 6.11 -18.31 9.97
N GLU A 68 6.87 -19.39 10.15
CA GLU A 68 8.32 -19.33 10.34
C GLU A 68 9.02 -18.78 9.10
N ALA A 69 8.58 -19.21 7.91
CA ALA A 69 9.07 -18.68 6.65
C ALA A 69 8.74 -17.18 6.49
N LEU A 70 7.56 -16.73 6.91
CA LEU A 70 7.21 -15.29 6.87
C LEU A 70 8.07 -14.46 7.84
N ILE A 71 8.38 -14.99 9.02
CA ILE A 71 9.29 -14.35 9.99
C ILE A 71 10.67 -14.19 9.36
N LEU A 72 11.20 -15.23 8.72
CA LEU A 72 12.50 -15.19 8.06
C LEU A 72 12.52 -14.28 6.83
N ALA A 73 11.48 -14.31 6.01
CA ALA A 73 11.41 -13.46 4.82
C ALA A 73 11.33 -11.98 5.19
N ASN A 74 10.57 -11.64 6.25
CA ASN A 74 10.59 -10.30 6.82
C ASN A 74 11.99 -9.90 7.29
N ASP A 75 12.65 -10.75 8.09
CA ASP A 75 13.99 -10.47 8.62
C ASP A 75 15.02 -10.27 7.49
N LEU A 76 14.95 -11.08 6.44
CA LEU A 76 15.79 -10.94 5.25
C LEU A 76 15.53 -9.60 4.54
N CYS A 77 14.27 -9.24 4.29
CA CYS A 77 13.92 -7.96 3.68
C CYS A 77 14.40 -6.77 4.54
N ASP A 78 14.21 -6.83 5.86
CA ASP A 78 14.66 -5.80 6.80
C ASP A 78 16.20 -5.66 6.77
N LEU A 79 16.95 -6.76 6.82
CA LEU A 79 18.41 -6.77 6.83
C LEU A 79 19.03 -6.36 5.49
N LEU A 80 18.36 -6.69 4.38
CA LEU A 80 18.82 -6.41 3.02
C LEU A 80 18.29 -5.08 2.46
N GLY A 81 17.41 -4.38 3.20
CA GLY A 81 16.88 -3.09 2.82
C GLY A 81 15.89 -3.14 1.65
N MET A 82 14.98 -4.12 1.65
CA MET A 82 13.99 -4.32 0.60
C MET A 82 12.56 -4.12 1.11
N ASP A 83 11.69 -3.52 0.30
CA ASP A 83 10.26 -3.40 0.60
C ASP A 83 9.55 -4.75 0.46
N THR A 84 8.88 -5.18 1.53
CA THR A 84 8.17 -6.46 1.57
C THR A 84 6.93 -6.49 0.68
N ILE A 85 6.26 -5.35 0.48
CA ILE A 85 5.08 -5.25 -0.40
C ILE A 85 5.51 -5.47 -1.85
N SER A 86 6.41 -4.62 -2.36
CA SER A 86 6.90 -4.73 -3.72
C SER A 86 7.55 -6.08 -4.00
N MET A 87 8.33 -6.62 -3.05
CA MET A 87 8.94 -7.94 -3.19
C MET A 87 7.86 -9.04 -3.34
N GLY A 88 6.88 -9.08 -2.45
CA GLY A 88 5.82 -10.10 -2.47
C GLY A 88 4.93 -10.01 -3.71
N VAL A 89 4.52 -8.81 -4.12
CA VAL A 89 3.71 -8.59 -5.33
C VAL A 89 4.49 -8.95 -6.60
N THR A 90 5.80 -8.67 -6.64
CA THR A 90 6.68 -9.06 -7.76
C THR A 90 6.81 -10.58 -7.85
N LEU A 91 7.01 -11.26 -6.72
CA LEU A 91 7.02 -12.73 -6.67
C LEU A 91 5.69 -13.34 -7.10
N ALA A 92 4.57 -12.72 -6.73
CA ALA A 92 3.23 -13.20 -7.11
C ALA A 92 3.04 -13.15 -8.63
N PHE A 93 3.57 -12.11 -9.31
CA PHE A 93 3.60 -12.08 -10.77
C PHE A 93 4.42 -13.25 -11.34
N VAL A 94 5.55 -13.61 -10.74
CA VAL A 94 6.35 -14.77 -11.19
C VAL A 94 5.57 -16.08 -11.06
N CYS A 95 4.89 -16.30 -9.92
CA CYS A 95 4.04 -17.47 -9.75
C CYS A 95 2.97 -17.56 -10.84
N GLU A 96 2.33 -16.45 -11.17
CA GLU A 96 1.31 -16.42 -12.21
C GLU A 96 1.88 -16.59 -13.62
N ALA A 97 3.04 -16.00 -13.90
CA ALA A 97 3.74 -16.17 -15.17
C ALA A 97 4.19 -17.63 -15.39
N LEU A 98 4.60 -18.33 -14.32
CA LEU A 98 4.89 -19.76 -14.34
C LEU A 98 3.62 -20.59 -14.62
N GLU A 99 2.51 -20.29 -13.93
CA GLU A 99 1.22 -20.97 -14.11
C GLU A 99 0.69 -20.83 -15.54
N ARG A 100 0.91 -19.67 -16.16
CA ARG A 100 0.52 -19.38 -17.55
C ARG A 100 1.51 -19.90 -18.60
N GLY A 101 2.67 -20.43 -18.18
CA GLY A 101 3.73 -20.88 -19.08
C GLY A 101 4.48 -19.75 -19.79
N TRP A 102 4.41 -18.51 -19.30
CA TRP A 102 5.21 -17.37 -19.80
C TRP A 102 6.64 -17.39 -19.26
N LEU A 103 6.82 -18.03 -18.12
CA LEU A 103 8.13 -18.43 -17.58
C LEU A 103 8.12 -19.93 -17.36
N THR A 104 9.30 -20.52 -17.41
CA THR A 104 9.55 -21.90 -16.99
C THR A 104 10.34 -21.91 -15.68
N LYS A 105 10.33 -23.06 -14.97
CA LYS A 105 11.17 -23.23 -13.77
C LYS A 105 12.66 -23.06 -14.08
N ALA A 106 13.08 -23.40 -15.29
CA ALA A 106 14.46 -23.21 -15.73
C ALA A 106 14.82 -21.72 -15.86
N ASP A 107 13.89 -20.88 -16.31
CA ASP A 107 14.11 -19.42 -16.39
C ASP A 107 14.32 -18.80 -15.01
N VAL A 108 13.59 -19.29 -14.00
CA VAL A 108 13.70 -18.81 -12.61
C VAL A 108 14.97 -19.32 -11.93
N GLY A 109 15.45 -20.50 -12.31
CA GLY A 109 16.73 -21.05 -11.82
C GLY A 109 16.70 -21.63 -10.41
N VAL A 110 15.55 -21.57 -9.72
CA VAL A 110 15.30 -22.25 -8.43
C VAL A 110 13.90 -22.88 -8.45
N PRO A 111 13.64 -23.94 -7.64
CA PRO A 111 12.28 -24.39 -7.39
C PRO A 111 11.43 -23.24 -6.85
N PHE A 112 10.38 -22.86 -7.57
CA PHE A 112 9.46 -21.81 -7.16
C PHE A 112 8.08 -21.96 -7.82
N GLY A 113 7.06 -21.37 -7.19
CA GLY A 113 5.66 -21.40 -7.57
C GLY A 113 4.75 -21.04 -6.40
N TRP A 114 3.43 -21.17 -6.58
CA TRP A 114 2.46 -20.97 -5.51
C TRP A 114 2.76 -21.87 -4.30
N GLY A 115 2.80 -21.29 -3.10
CA GLY A 115 3.07 -21.99 -1.83
C GLY A 115 4.54 -22.33 -1.56
N ASP A 116 5.47 -22.08 -2.50
CA ASP A 116 6.88 -22.43 -2.34
C ASP A 116 7.66 -21.39 -1.54
N TRP A 117 7.55 -21.50 -0.22
CA TRP A 117 8.21 -20.59 0.69
C TRP A 117 9.75 -20.73 0.71
N ARG A 118 10.31 -21.89 0.34
CA ARG A 118 11.78 -22.05 0.26
C ARG A 118 12.33 -21.32 -0.95
N GLY A 119 11.66 -21.46 -2.10
CA GLY A 119 11.98 -20.68 -3.29
C GLY A 119 11.82 -19.18 -3.04
N MET A 120 10.79 -18.76 -2.30
CA MET A 120 10.62 -17.36 -1.89
C MET A 120 11.85 -16.83 -1.14
N LEU A 121 12.32 -17.51 -0.09
CA LEU A 121 13.49 -17.07 0.68
C LEU A 121 14.75 -16.95 -0.19
N ALA A 122 14.98 -17.93 -1.07
CA ALA A 122 16.11 -17.91 -1.99
C ALA A 122 16.03 -16.74 -2.99
N LEU A 123 14.84 -16.44 -3.53
CA LEU A 123 14.63 -15.35 -4.47
C LEU A 123 14.72 -13.97 -3.82
N VAL A 124 14.29 -13.81 -2.57
CA VAL A 124 14.53 -12.58 -1.78
C VAL A 124 16.03 -12.30 -1.70
N GLU A 125 16.82 -13.29 -1.29
CA GLU A 125 18.27 -13.17 -1.22
C GLU A 125 18.95 -12.87 -2.57
N GLN A 126 18.53 -13.56 -3.63
CA GLN A 126 19.05 -13.31 -4.98
C GLN A 126 18.69 -11.91 -5.49
N THR A 127 17.51 -11.40 -5.13
CA THR A 127 17.05 -10.06 -5.53
C THR A 127 17.95 -8.98 -4.95
N ALA A 128 18.25 -9.05 -3.66
CA ALA A 128 19.15 -8.10 -2.99
C ALA A 128 20.55 -8.07 -3.61
N ARG A 129 21.04 -9.24 -4.06
CA ARG A 129 22.36 -9.38 -4.69
C ARG A 129 22.35 -9.16 -6.21
N ARG A 130 21.16 -9.02 -6.82
CA ARG A 130 20.95 -9.01 -8.28
C ARG A 130 21.63 -10.21 -8.96
N GLU A 131 21.54 -11.39 -8.35
CA GLU A 131 22.11 -12.64 -8.86
C GLU A 131 21.04 -13.50 -9.54
N GLY A 132 21.39 -14.20 -10.62
CA GLY A 132 20.47 -15.09 -11.33
C GLY A 132 19.16 -14.40 -11.73
N PHE A 133 18.02 -15.00 -11.39
CA PHE A 133 16.71 -14.39 -11.65
C PHE A 133 16.42 -13.17 -10.76
N GLY A 134 17.12 -13.05 -9.62
CA GLY A 134 17.06 -11.90 -8.73
C GLY A 134 17.38 -10.56 -9.41
N ALA A 135 18.23 -10.56 -10.45
CA ALA A 135 18.50 -9.37 -11.25
C ALA A 135 17.25 -8.81 -11.93
N ARG A 136 16.33 -9.70 -12.36
CA ARG A 136 15.06 -9.31 -13.00
C ARG A 136 14.00 -8.92 -11.96
N LEU A 137 13.97 -9.60 -10.82
CA LEU A 137 13.09 -9.25 -9.68
C LEU A 137 13.39 -7.84 -9.15
N ALA A 138 14.66 -7.44 -9.14
CA ALA A 138 15.10 -6.14 -8.62
C ALA A 138 14.59 -4.93 -9.43
N GLU A 139 13.94 -5.14 -10.58
CA GLU A 139 13.33 -4.08 -11.40
C GLU A 139 11.85 -3.80 -11.06
N GLY A 140 11.26 -4.61 -10.16
CA GLY A 140 9.87 -4.55 -9.74
C GLY A 140 8.89 -5.25 -10.69
N ALA A 141 7.65 -5.43 -10.24
CA ALA A 141 6.66 -6.25 -10.91
C ALA A 141 6.30 -5.72 -12.30
N TRP A 142 6.19 -4.38 -12.44
CA TRP A 142 5.78 -3.76 -13.70
C TRP A 142 6.79 -4.03 -14.82
N ARG A 143 8.07 -3.72 -14.59
CA ARG A 143 9.14 -3.89 -15.59
C ARG A 143 9.42 -5.36 -15.87
N LEU A 144 9.39 -6.19 -14.83
CA LEU A 144 9.48 -7.63 -15.00
C LEU A 144 8.37 -8.14 -15.93
N ALA A 145 7.12 -7.73 -15.68
CA ALA A 145 5.99 -8.17 -16.47
C ALA A 145 6.04 -7.71 -17.93
N GLU A 146 6.43 -6.45 -18.19
CA GLU A 146 6.68 -5.94 -19.55
C GLU A 146 7.73 -6.77 -20.28
N SER A 147 8.79 -7.22 -19.58
CA SER A 147 9.85 -8.05 -20.17
C SER A 147 9.45 -9.50 -20.43
N VAL A 148 8.43 -10.00 -19.74
CA VAL A 148 8.03 -11.42 -19.78
C VAL A 148 7.00 -11.67 -20.88
N HIS A 149 6.00 -10.81 -21.00
CA HIS A 149 4.90 -11.03 -21.95
C HIS A 149 4.20 -9.71 -22.30
N PRO A 150 3.71 -9.50 -23.55
CA PRO A 150 2.99 -8.26 -23.94
C PRO A 150 1.77 -7.96 -23.07
N GLU A 151 1.09 -8.99 -22.57
CA GLU A 151 -0.07 -8.88 -21.66
C GLU A 151 0.32 -8.89 -20.17
N GLY A 152 1.63 -8.94 -19.86
CA GLY A 152 2.14 -9.15 -18.50
C GLY A 152 1.64 -8.11 -17.51
N THR A 153 1.65 -6.83 -17.91
CA THR A 153 1.24 -5.72 -17.05
C THR A 153 -0.22 -5.77 -16.64
N ARG A 154 -1.08 -6.50 -17.36
CA ARG A 154 -2.50 -6.70 -16.98
C ARG A 154 -2.63 -7.54 -15.71
N LEU A 155 -1.62 -8.35 -15.38
CA LEU A 155 -1.60 -9.17 -14.17
C LEU A 155 -1.06 -8.44 -12.95
N VAL A 156 -0.26 -7.40 -13.16
CA VAL A 156 0.43 -6.69 -12.09
C VAL A 156 -0.56 -5.83 -11.28
N TYR A 157 -0.56 -6.03 -9.97
CA TYR A 157 -1.31 -5.21 -9.02
C TYR A 157 -0.50 -3.98 -8.63
N ALA A 158 -0.41 -2.99 -9.54
CA ALA A 158 0.33 -1.75 -9.30
C ALA A 158 -0.38 -0.52 -9.87
N VAL A 159 -0.12 0.65 -9.28
CA VAL A 159 -0.54 1.97 -9.79
C VAL A 159 0.66 2.89 -9.84
N LYS A 160 0.86 3.56 -10.98
CA LYS A 160 2.09 4.31 -11.30
C LYS A 160 3.36 3.47 -11.07
N ARG A 161 3.26 2.18 -11.38
CA ARG A 161 4.32 1.17 -11.23
C ARG A 161 4.75 0.88 -9.79
N LEU A 162 4.01 1.37 -8.78
CA LEU A 162 4.17 0.96 -7.39
C LEU A 162 3.20 -0.17 -7.08
N GLU A 163 3.71 -1.27 -6.56
CA GLU A 163 2.93 -2.43 -6.15
C GLU A 163 1.94 -2.09 -5.02
N LEU A 164 0.71 -2.62 -5.14
CA LEU A 164 -0.37 -2.29 -4.22
C LEU A 164 -0.31 -3.10 -2.91
N PRO A 165 -0.72 -2.49 -1.79
CA PRO A 165 -0.77 -3.13 -0.47
C PRO A 165 -2.02 -4.01 -0.27
N ALA A 166 -2.17 -4.58 0.93
CA ALA A 166 -3.09 -5.63 1.37
C ALA A 166 -4.59 -5.24 1.45
N HIS A 167 -5.02 -4.27 0.65
CA HIS A 167 -6.39 -3.77 0.65
C HIS A 167 -6.92 -3.69 -0.78
N SER A 168 -7.92 -4.51 -1.11
CA SER A 168 -8.44 -4.57 -2.48
C SER A 168 -9.30 -3.36 -2.81
N ALA A 169 -8.81 -2.55 -3.76
CA ALA A 169 -9.54 -1.45 -4.39
C ALA A 169 -10.79 -1.91 -5.18
N ARG A 170 -11.05 -3.20 -5.32
CA ARG A 170 -12.34 -3.70 -5.84
C ARG A 170 -13.47 -3.52 -4.82
N ALA A 171 -13.16 -3.64 -3.54
CA ALA A 171 -14.14 -3.72 -2.45
C ALA A 171 -14.23 -2.44 -1.59
N LEU A 172 -13.22 -1.57 -1.68
CA LEU A 172 -13.09 -0.34 -0.91
C LEU A 172 -13.05 0.86 -1.85
N LYS A 173 -14.21 1.46 -2.16
CA LYS A 173 -14.32 2.51 -3.17
C LYS A 173 -13.54 3.78 -2.84
N GLY A 174 -13.43 4.12 -1.56
CA GLY A 174 -12.56 5.22 -1.13
C GLY A 174 -11.08 4.93 -1.40
N LEU A 175 -10.68 3.67 -1.32
CA LEU A 175 -9.31 3.25 -1.66
C LEU A 175 -9.09 3.15 -3.16
N SER A 176 -10.12 2.85 -3.96
CA SER A 176 -10.03 2.85 -5.43
C SER A 176 -9.59 4.21 -5.95
N ILE A 177 -10.31 5.28 -5.59
CA ILE A 177 -9.93 6.64 -5.99
C ILE A 177 -8.63 7.08 -5.29
N GLY A 178 -8.41 6.65 -4.04
CA GLY A 178 -7.20 6.93 -3.29
C GLY A 178 -5.93 6.40 -3.95
N TYR A 179 -5.90 5.12 -4.34
CA TYR A 179 -4.76 4.54 -5.06
C TYR A 179 -4.56 5.17 -6.43
N ALA A 180 -5.65 5.39 -7.18
CA ALA A 180 -5.57 6.01 -8.50
C ALA A 180 -4.87 7.38 -8.43
N THR A 181 -5.20 8.19 -7.41
CA THR A 181 -4.77 9.59 -7.32
C THR A 181 -3.56 9.84 -6.42
N ALA A 182 -3.11 8.82 -5.70
CA ALA A 182 -1.93 8.87 -4.82
C ALA A 182 -0.69 9.41 -5.56
N THR A 183 0.04 10.30 -4.89
CA THR A 183 1.16 11.05 -5.47
C THR A 183 2.42 10.18 -5.60
N ARG A 184 2.60 9.18 -4.73
CA ARG A 184 3.76 8.26 -4.78
C ARG A 184 3.51 6.97 -5.57
N GLY A 185 2.32 6.80 -6.14
CA GLY A 185 1.80 5.51 -6.62
C GLY A 185 0.83 4.89 -5.61
N GLY A 186 0.20 3.78 -5.96
CA GLY A 186 -0.95 3.26 -5.21
C GLY A 186 -0.60 2.82 -3.77
N SER A 187 -0.78 3.73 -2.82
CA SER A 187 -0.39 3.55 -1.42
C SER A 187 -1.57 3.71 -0.46
N HIS A 188 -1.65 2.82 0.52
CA HIS A 188 -2.64 2.90 1.61
C HIS A 188 -2.23 3.92 2.69
N HIS A 189 -1.06 4.55 2.55
CA HIS A 189 -0.61 5.65 3.40
C HIS A 189 -1.08 7.03 2.90
N ASP A 190 -1.54 7.15 1.67
CA ASP A 190 -2.08 8.42 1.14
C ASP A 190 -3.58 8.53 1.38
N THR A 191 -4.35 7.52 0.98
CA THR A 191 -5.76 7.40 1.39
C THR A 191 -5.92 6.22 2.32
N ARG A 192 -6.34 6.50 3.56
CA ARG A 192 -6.35 5.49 4.62
C ARG A 192 -7.51 4.51 4.47
N PRO A 193 -7.27 3.19 4.64
CA PRO A 193 -8.34 2.20 4.60
C PRO A 193 -9.15 2.15 5.89
N THR A 194 -8.56 2.55 7.03
CA THR A 194 -9.15 2.41 8.37
C THR A 194 -10.61 2.85 8.46
N PRO A 195 -11.00 4.04 7.97
CA PRO A 195 -12.39 4.50 8.10
C PRO A 195 -13.39 3.62 7.35
N GLN A 196 -12.97 2.97 6.26
CA GLN A 196 -13.84 2.15 5.41
C GLN A 196 -14.15 0.78 6.00
N TYR A 197 -13.44 0.39 7.06
CA TYR A 197 -13.73 -0.83 7.82
C TYR A 197 -14.71 -0.60 8.97
N ALA A 198 -15.07 0.66 9.25
CA ALA A 198 -16.10 0.96 10.25
C ALA A 198 -17.48 0.45 9.77
N PRO A 199 -18.29 -0.21 10.62
CA PRO A 199 -19.59 -0.74 10.22
C PRO A 199 -20.54 0.30 9.61
N ALA A 200 -20.44 1.57 10.02
CA ALA A 200 -21.27 2.66 9.56
C ALA A 200 -20.80 3.28 8.23
N PHE A 201 -19.60 2.94 7.74
CA PHE A 201 -19.07 3.49 6.50
C PHE A 201 -19.51 2.63 5.31
N ASP A 202 -20.26 3.21 4.37
CA ASP A 202 -20.54 2.53 3.11
C ASP A 202 -19.27 2.42 2.28
N ARG A 203 -18.58 1.29 2.34
CA ARG A 203 -17.37 1.03 1.54
C ARG A 203 -17.65 0.66 0.08
N ARG A 204 -18.91 0.38 -0.27
CA ARG A 204 -19.30 -0.22 -1.56
C ARG A 204 -19.77 0.81 -2.58
N GLY A 205 -20.46 1.87 -2.15
CA GLY A 205 -20.87 2.98 -3.01
C GLY A 205 -19.74 3.95 -3.32
N THR A 206 -19.92 4.74 -4.39
CA THR A 206 -18.98 5.78 -4.83
C THR A 206 -19.29 7.16 -4.26
N ALA A 207 -20.50 7.37 -3.74
CA ALA A 207 -20.93 8.65 -3.18
C ALA A 207 -19.99 9.10 -2.04
N GLY A 208 -19.49 10.33 -2.17
CA GLY A 208 -18.59 10.97 -1.20
C GLY A 208 -17.18 10.36 -1.13
N LYS A 209 -16.84 9.35 -1.95
CA LYS A 209 -15.50 8.74 -1.97
C LYS A 209 -14.42 9.67 -2.52
N PRO A 210 -14.68 10.50 -3.55
CA PRO A 210 -13.74 11.53 -3.97
C PRO A 210 -13.38 12.51 -2.85
N LEU A 211 -14.37 13.07 -2.16
CA LEU A 211 -14.15 13.95 -1.01
C LEU A 211 -13.41 13.25 0.13
N PHE A 212 -13.79 12.02 0.45
CA PHE A 212 -13.11 11.20 1.45
C PHE A 212 -11.62 11.04 1.12
N ALA A 213 -11.27 10.70 -0.12
CA ALA A 213 -9.88 10.54 -0.53
C ALA A 213 -9.12 11.86 -0.49
N ALA A 214 -9.71 12.96 -0.95
CA ALA A 214 -9.09 14.28 -0.91
C ALA A 214 -8.74 14.71 0.52
N ARG A 215 -9.70 14.62 1.44
CA ARG A 215 -9.49 14.96 2.87
C ARG A 215 -8.56 13.97 3.57
N SER A 216 -8.64 12.68 3.24
CA SER A 216 -7.69 11.69 3.79
C SER A 216 -6.26 12.01 3.38
N GLN A 217 -6.05 12.47 2.14
CA GLN A 217 -4.71 12.83 1.65
C GLN A 217 -4.20 14.14 2.27
N HIS A 218 -5.06 15.11 2.58
CA HIS A 218 -4.66 16.28 3.38
C HIS A 218 -4.20 15.86 4.77
N PHE A 219 -5.00 15.02 5.43
CA PHE A 219 -4.68 14.44 6.73
C PHE A 219 -3.36 13.67 6.69
N THR A 220 -3.10 12.94 5.62
CA THR A 220 -1.82 12.21 5.50
C THR A 220 -0.66 13.15 5.24
N ALA A 221 -0.77 14.10 4.33
CA ALA A 221 0.27 15.11 4.12
C ALA A 221 0.63 15.89 5.40
N VAL A 222 -0.37 16.31 6.19
CA VAL A 222 -0.16 16.96 7.49
C VAL A 222 0.54 16.02 8.47
N GLY A 223 0.04 14.78 8.62
CA GLY A 223 0.63 13.83 9.56
C GLY A 223 2.08 13.45 9.22
N ASP A 224 2.42 13.33 7.93
CA ASP A 224 3.77 13.02 7.47
C ASP A 224 4.70 14.23 7.73
N SER A 225 4.21 15.46 7.54
CA SER A 225 4.97 16.69 7.85
C SER A 225 5.24 16.88 9.34
N LEU A 226 4.30 16.46 10.19
CA LEU A 226 4.46 16.46 11.65
C LEU A 226 5.31 15.28 12.15
N VAL A 227 5.64 14.33 11.26
CA VAL A 227 6.37 13.09 11.59
C VAL A 227 5.67 12.31 12.71
N LEU A 228 4.33 12.22 12.62
CA LEU A 228 3.50 11.51 13.58
C LEU A 228 3.11 10.14 13.07
N CYS A 229 3.29 9.11 13.92
CA CYS A 229 2.85 7.76 13.63
C CYS A 229 1.34 7.73 13.35
N ARG A 230 0.93 7.04 12.29
CA ARG A 230 -0.49 6.90 11.92
C ARG A 230 -1.34 6.28 13.00
N PHE A 231 -0.82 5.32 13.76
CA PHE A 231 -1.59 4.64 14.80
C PHE A 231 -1.93 5.56 15.97
N THR A 232 -0.98 6.38 16.41
CA THR A 232 -1.24 7.36 17.47
C THR A 232 -2.04 8.54 16.94
N ALA A 233 -1.80 8.95 15.70
CA ALA A 233 -2.57 10.01 15.04
C ALA A 233 -4.06 9.63 14.95
N GLU A 234 -4.38 8.53 14.26
CA GLU A 234 -5.75 8.09 14.01
C GLU A 234 -6.54 7.81 15.29
N ARG A 235 -5.88 7.24 16.32
CA ARG A 235 -6.54 6.87 17.59
C ARG A 235 -6.53 7.97 18.64
N GLY A 236 -5.55 8.87 18.60
CA GLY A 236 -5.37 9.91 19.62
C GLY A 236 -5.95 11.27 19.23
N PHE A 237 -5.90 11.63 17.94
CA PHE A 237 -6.28 12.96 17.44
C PHE A 237 -7.39 12.92 16.39
N GLY A 238 -7.64 11.76 15.78
CA GLY A 238 -8.77 11.56 14.86
C GLY A 238 -8.34 11.10 13.48
N LEU A 239 -9.33 10.80 12.62
CA LEU A 239 -9.11 10.22 11.29
C LEU A 239 -8.93 11.27 10.18
N PHE A 240 -9.07 12.56 10.52
CA PHE A 240 -8.95 13.71 9.62
C PHE A 240 -8.32 14.89 10.37
N VAL A 241 -7.91 15.93 9.64
CA VAL A 241 -7.47 17.20 10.25
C VAL A 241 -8.67 17.88 10.90
N GLU A 242 -8.65 17.93 12.22
CA GLU A 242 -9.71 18.47 13.07
C GLU A 242 -9.07 19.16 14.28
N GLU A 243 -9.88 19.77 15.15
CA GLU A 243 -9.42 20.56 16.30
C GLU A 243 -8.34 19.89 17.19
N PRO A 244 -8.36 18.57 17.46
CA PRO A 244 -7.29 17.94 18.24
C PRO A 244 -5.89 18.13 17.64
N TYR A 245 -5.76 18.17 16.30
CA TYR A 245 -4.49 18.41 15.62
C TYR A 245 -4.05 19.88 15.75
N ALA A 246 -4.96 20.83 15.52
CA ALA A 246 -4.67 22.25 15.67
C ALA A 246 -4.26 22.57 17.12
N ARG A 247 -5.03 22.10 18.10
CA ARG A 247 -4.71 22.24 19.53
C ARG A 247 -3.33 21.67 19.88
N MET A 248 -3.00 20.48 19.40
CA MET A 248 -1.67 19.87 19.62
C MET A 248 -0.56 20.77 19.06
N LEU A 249 -0.72 21.26 17.83
CA LEU A 249 0.29 22.09 17.19
C LEU A 249 0.48 23.41 17.95
N ARG A 250 -0.62 24.11 18.29
CA ARG A 250 -0.60 25.33 19.11
C ARG A 250 0.13 25.13 20.44
N ALA A 251 -0.14 24.02 21.12
CA ALA A 251 0.49 23.72 22.41
C ALA A 251 2.00 23.44 22.32
N VAL A 252 2.46 22.86 21.21
CA VAL A 252 3.88 22.48 21.04
C VAL A 252 4.70 23.64 20.47
N THR A 253 4.16 24.39 19.50
CA THR A 253 4.92 25.41 18.77
C THR A 253 4.64 26.83 19.25
N GLY A 254 3.53 27.06 19.96
CA GLY A 254 3.04 28.40 20.31
C GLY A 254 2.45 29.18 19.13
N TRP A 255 2.29 28.55 17.95
CA TRP A 255 1.62 29.19 16.81
C TRP A 255 0.12 29.33 17.08
N ASP A 256 -0.51 30.34 16.50
CA ASP A 256 -1.97 30.50 16.54
C ASP A 256 -2.61 29.95 15.25
N VAL A 257 -2.49 28.63 15.06
CA VAL A 257 -2.94 27.94 13.85
C VAL A 257 -4.38 27.43 14.00
N THR A 258 -5.21 27.64 12.98
CA THR A 258 -6.57 27.10 12.91
C THR A 258 -6.64 25.74 12.21
N VAL A 259 -7.77 25.04 12.32
CA VAL A 259 -8.01 23.78 11.61
C VAL A 259 -8.00 24.00 10.09
N GLU A 260 -8.60 25.09 9.61
CA GLU A 260 -8.67 25.44 8.20
C GLU A 260 -7.29 25.74 7.62
N GLU A 261 -6.43 26.42 8.37
CA GLU A 261 -5.04 26.67 7.97
C GLU A 261 -4.24 25.38 7.87
N LEU A 262 -4.46 24.44 8.80
CA LEU A 262 -3.80 23.14 8.79
C LEU A 262 -4.29 22.25 7.63
N GLU A 263 -5.59 22.22 7.37
CA GLU A 263 -6.16 21.51 6.21
C GLU A 263 -5.64 22.12 4.90
N ARG A 264 -5.55 23.47 4.81
CA ARG A 264 -4.96 24.17 3.67
C ARG A 264 -3.47 23.85 3.49
N ALA A 265 -2.74 23.60 4.58
CA ALA A 265 -1.35 23.13 4.49
C ALA A 265 -1.25 21.73 3.88
N GLY A 266 -2.10 20.80 4.33
CA GLY A 266 -2.21 19.47 3.72
C GLY A 266 -2.55 19.54 2.23
N GLU A 267 -3.51 20.39 1.86
CA GLU A 267 -3.86 20.62 0.46
C GLU A 267 -2.68 21.16 -0.36
N ARG A 268 -1.96 22.15 0.17
CA ARG A 268 -0.78 22.73 -0.49
C ARG A 268 0.27 21.67 -0.78
N ILE A 269 0.56 20.80 0.18
CA ILE A 269 1.54 19.72 0.02
C ILE A 269 1.12 18.77 -1.10
N VAL A 270 -0.12 18.28 -1.09
CA VAL A 270 -0.60 17.35 -2.12
C VAL A 270 -0.57 18.00 -3.51
N ASN A 271 -0.89 19.30 -3.62
CA ASN A 271 -0.79 20.02 -4.89
C ASN A 271 0.67 20.22 -5.33
N LEU A 272 1.60 20.46 -4.39
CA LEU A 272 3.02 20.56 -4.70
C LEU A 272 3.59 19.22 -5.20
N GLU A 273 3.24 18.11 -4.56
CA GLU A 273 3.58 16.77 -5.02
C GLU A 273 2.95 16.47 -6.39
N ARG A 274 1.69 16.86 -6.60
CA ARG A 274 1.04 16.72 -7.90
C ARG A 274 1.72 17.55 -8.97
N LEU A 275 2.15 18.78 -8.68
CA LEU A 275 2.89 19.63 -9.60
C LEU A 275 4.20 18.98 -10.03
N PHE A 276 4.95 18.42 -9.07
CA PHE A 276 6.15 17.66 -9.38
C PHE A 276 5.83 16.51 -10.34
N ASN A 277 4.82 15.71 -10.04
CA ASN A 277 4.41 14.59 -10.89
C ASN A 277 3.95 15.04 -12.29
N VAL A 278 3.20 16.13 -12.39
CA VAL A 278 2.77 16.71 -13.67
C VAL A 278 3.97 17.19 -14.49
N ARG A 279 4.96 17.81 -13.84
CA ARG A 279 6.23 18.15 -14.50
C ARG A 279 6.92 16.91 -15.08
N GLU A 280 6.89 15.79 -14.35
CA GLU A 280 7.44 14.49 -14.79
C GLU A 280 6.51 13.71 -15.74
N GLY A 281 5.39 14.30 -16.17
CA GLY A 281 4.51 13.73 -17.21
C GLY A 281 3.29 12.95 -16.69
N VAL A 282 3.04 12.90 -15.38
CA VAL A 282 1.79 12.33 -14.85
C VAL A 282 0.61 13.20 -15.28
N ARG A 283 -0.41 12.54 -15.82
CA ARG A 283 -1.70 13.09 -16.25
C ARG A 283 -2.82 12.16 -15.81
N ARG A 284 -4.06 12.46 -16.23
CA ARG A 284 -5.23 11.60 -15.99
C ARG A 284 -4.99 10.14 -16.38
N ALA A 285 -4.25 9.88 -17.46
CA ALA A 285 -3.95 8.53 -17.93
C ALA A 285 -3.20 7.66 -16.89
N GLN A 286 -2.43 8.27 -15.99
CA GLN A 286 -1.72 7.57 -14.90
C GLN A 286 -2.53 7.48 -13.61
N ASP A 287 -3.67 8.18 -13.52
CA ASP A 287 -4.61 8.06 -12.41
C ASP A 287 -5.59 6.92 -12.67
N THR A 288 -5.05 5.71 -12.80
CA THR A 288 -5.80 4.49 -13.09
C THR A 288 -5.63 3.44 -11.99
N LEU A 289 -6.29 2.30 -12.15
CA LEU A 289 -6.18 1.14 -11.28
C LEU A 289 -5.62 -0.06 -12.04
N PRO A 290 -5.15 -1.11 -11.36
CA PRO A 290 -4.72 -2.34 -12.02
C PRO A 290 -5.83 -2.88 -12.92
N TRP A 291 -5.45 -3.47 -14.06
CA TRP A 291 -6.42 -3.96 -15.03
C TRP A 291 -7.47 -4.89 -14.40
N ARG A 292 -7.03 -5.80 -13.52
CA ARG A 292 -7.90 -6.69 -12.74
C ARG A 292 -8.88 -5.96 -11.82
N VAL A 293 -8.48 -4.84 -11.20
CA VAL A 293 -9.40 -4.04 -10.38
C VAL A 293 -10.50 -3.42 -11.24
N LEU A 294 -10.16 -3.06 -12.48
CA LEU A 294 -11.09 -2.43 -13.42
C LEU A 294 -12.03 -3.43 -14.11
N HIS A 295 -11.62 -4.68 -14.31
CA HIS A 295 -12.33 -5.62 -15.20
C HIS A 295 -12.72 -6.95 -14.56
N GLU A 296 -12.13 -7.33 -13.42
CA GLU A 296 -12.37 -8.63 -12.80
C GLU A 296 -13.12 -8.50 -11.47
N PRO A 297 -14.42 -8.86 -11.45
CA PRO A 297 -15.19 -8.98 -10.21
C PRO A 297 -14.49 -9.89 -9.19
N ILE A 298 -14.61 -9.54 -7.91
CA ILE A 298 -14.23 -10.45 -6.82
C ILE A 298 -15.05 -11.74 -6.96
N PRO A 299 -14.42 -12.93 -6.98
CA PRO A 299 -15.12 -14.19 -7.28
C PRO A 299 -16.00 -14.68 -6.12
N ASP A 300 -15.59 -14.46 -4.86
CA ASP A 300 -16.21 -15.08 -3.70
C ASP A 300 -16.24 -14.17 -2.45
N GLY A 301 -16.94 -14.64 -1.41
CA GLY A 301 -16.98 -14.01 -0.10
C GLY A 301 -17.85 -12.75 0.00
N PRO A 302 -17.71 -11.95 1.08
CA PRO A 302 -18.63 -10.84 1.41
C PRO A 302 -18.64 -9.66 0.42
N SER A 303 -17.73 -9.67 -0.55
CA SER A 303 -17.60 -8.64 -1.58
C SER A 303 -17.67 -9.25 -2.99
N ALA A 304 -18.20 -10.46 -3.14
CA ALA A 304 -18.38 -11.11 -4.44
C ALA A 304 -19.12 -10.19 -5.43
N GLY A 305 -18.68 -10.19 -6.69
CA GLY A 305 -19.19 -9.34 -7.76
C GLY A 305 -18.60 -7.92 -7.80
N MET A 306 -17.94 -7.46 -6.73
CA MET A 306 -17.39 -6.10 -6.70
C MET A 306 -16.10 -5.97 -7.51
N HIS A 307 -16.00 -4.89 -8.27
CA HIS A 307 -14.80 -4.36 -8.93
C HIS A 307 -15.01 -2.85 -9.17
N CYS A 308 -14.08 -2.13 -9.76
CA CYS A 308 -14.20 -0.68 -10.04
C CYS A 308 -14.16 -0.43 -11.56
N PRO A 309 -15.28 -0.53 -12.29
CA PRO A 309 -15.31 -0.37 -13.74
C PRO A 309 -14.68 0.95 -14.22
N PRO A 310 -14.13 1.02 -15.45
CA PRO A 310 -13.54 2.24 -15.99
C PRO A 310 -14.44 3.48 -15.93
N ALA A 311 -15.73 3.34 -16.25
CA ALA A 311 -16.70 4.44 -16.17
C ALA A 311 -16.94 4.92 -14.74
N GLU A 312 -16.94 3.99 -13.78
CA GLU A 312 -17.08 4.31 -12.35
C GLU A 312 -15.86 5.08 -11.84
N LEU A 313 -14.65 4.61 -12.16
CA LEU A 313 -13.43 5.32 -11.80
C LEU A 313 -13.37 6.70 -12.46
N ALA A 314 -13.72 6.82 -13.74
CA ALA A 314 -13.73 8.09 -14.45
C ALA A 314 -14.66 9.12 -13.78
N ALA A 315 -15.86 8.71 -13.37
CA ALA A 315 -16.78 9.60 -12.66
C ALA A 315 -16.23 10.04 -11.29
N MET A 316 -15.59 9.12 -10.54
CA MET A 316 -14.93 9.47 -9.28
C MET A 316 -13.74 10.43 -9.50
N LEU A 317 -12.98 10.26 -10.58
CA LEU A 317 -11.87 11.15 -10.93
C LEU A 317 -12.36 12.56 -11.27
N ASP A 318 -13.46 12.68 -12.01
CA ASP A 318 -14.01 13.99 -12.36
C ASP A 318 -14.42 14.79 -11.13
N GLU A 319 -15.16 14.16 -10.19
CA GLU A 319 -15.51 14.78 -8.92
C GLU A 319 -14.25 15.10 -8.09
N TYR A 320 -13.28 14.18 -8.05
CA TYR A 320 -12.04 14.38 -7.31
C TYR A 320 -11.23 15.55 -7.85
N TYR A 321 -11.06 15.68 -9.17
CA TYR A 321 -10.35 16.80 -9.79
C TYR A 321 -11.05 18.13 -9.56
N ALA A 322 -12.38 18.16 -9.64
CA ALA A 322 -13.15 19.35 -9.31
C ALA A 322 -12.94 19.79 -7.86
N LEU A 323 -13.00 18.86 -6.90
CA LEU A 323 -12.74 19.12 -5.48
C LEU A 323 -11.31 19.62 -5.23
N ARG A 324 -10.35 19.16 -6.03
CA ARG A 324 -8.94 19.56 -5.96
C ARG A 324 -8.64 20.90 -6.62
N GLY A 325 -9.54 21.42 -7.47
CA GLY A 325 -9.25 22.58 -8.33
C GLY A 325 -8.25 22.24 -9.44
N TRP A 326 -8.33 21.01 -9.97
CA TRP A 326 -7.55 20.52 -11.12
C TRP A 326 -8.41 20.54 -12.39
N ASP A 327 -7.76 20.60 -13.54
CA ASP A 327 -8.44 20.46 -14.83
C ASP A 327 -8.81 19.01 -15.15
N SER A 328 -9.46 18.79 -16.30
CA SER A 328 -9.89 17.46 -16.73
C SER A 328 -8.74 16.48 -16.99
N ASP A 329 -7.51 16.97 -17.21
CA ASP A 329 -6.30 16.15 -17.38
C ASP A 329 -5.55 15.93 -16.05
N GLY A 330 -6.14 16.38 -14.94
CA GLY A 330 -5.61 16.22 -13.59
C GLY A 330 -4.44 17.15 -13.29
N VAL A 331 -4.36 18.31 -13.95
CA VAL A 331 -3.34 19.33 -13.70
C VAL A 331 -3.90 20.41 -12.77
N PRO A 332 -3.21 20.79 -11.68
CA PRO A 332 -3.64 21.90 -10.83
C PRO A 332 -3.81 23.20 -11.62
N THR A 333 -4.97 23.85 -11.49
CA THR A 333 -5.26 25.08 -12.24
C THR A 333 -4.45 26.27 -11.71
N PRO A 334 -4.10 27.27 -12.55
CA PRO A 334 -3.39 28.47 -12.10
C PRO A 334 -4.08 29.20 -10.94
N ALA A 335 -5.41 29.28 -10.97
CA ALA A 335 -6.20 29.88 -9.89
C ALA A 335 -6.04 29.11 -8.57
N ARG A 336 -6.01 27.77 -8.62
CA ARG A 336 -5.79 26.96 -7.43
C ARG A 336 -4.37 27.10 -6.89
N LEU A 337 -3.38 27.14 -7.78
CA LEU A 337 -1.98 27.36 -7.39
C LEU A 337 -1.77 28.72 -6.73
N ALA A 338 -2.35 29.78 -7.29
CA ALA A 338 -2.32 31.11 -6.69
C ALA A 338 -2.96 31.13 -5.31
N ALA A 339 -4.14 30.51 -5.16
CA ALA A 339 -4.80 30.39 -3.86
C ALA A 339 -3.91 29.64 -2.84
N LEU A 340 -3.18 28.61 -3.26
CA LEU A 340 -2.31 27.84 -2.35
C LEU A 340 -0.95 28.49 -2.11
N GLY A 341 -0.61 29.60 -2.77
CA GLY A 341 0.71 30.24 -2.69
C GLY A 341 1.79 29.41 -3.39
N LEU A 342 1.42 28.73 -4.49
CA LEU A 342 2.28 27.88 -5.32
C LEU A 342 2.46 28.44 -6.74
N SER A 343 2.08 29.70 -6.97
CA SER A 343 2.39 30.40 -8.22
C SER A 343 3.90 30.60 -8.35
N ALA A 344 4.41 30.42 -9.58
CA ALA A 344 5.79 30.69 -9.94
C ALA A 344 6.10 32.20 -9.94
#